data_AF-A0AAD3WVL2-F1
#
_entry.id   AF-A0AAD3WVL2-F1
#
_cell.length_a   1.000
_cell.length_b   1.000
_cell.length_c   1.000
_cell.angle_alpha   90.00
_cell.angle_beta   90.00
_cell.angle_gamma   90.00
#
_symmetry.space_group_name_H-M   'P 1'
#
loop_
_entity.id
_entity.type
_entity.pdbx_description
1 polymer ?
#
loop_
_entity_poly.entity_id
_entity_poly.type
_entity_poly.pdbx_seq_one_letter_code
_entity_poly.pdbx_strand_id
1 'polypeptide(L)'
;MTEPVNPQIVFEELCEQGGPSTQTIRNRTGKHFQQLIDVWAAYAGTTRKKPLSVRQKQLLNTNDQHILDSIEDPVIRAVVGSLIAERNKYRDQLNVLKANTDIVIDRTTKTQSKIDEQGINLTPMEIEAVRSAISDDFFNSQSWVVMPTGQVKDEDGKEIYKRGYVNALNKMTLR
;
A
#
# COMPACT_ATOMS: atom_id res chain seq x y z
N MET A 1 0.61 -14.02 -2.46
CA MET A 1 1.56 -15.06 -2.01
C MET A 1 2.88 -14.37 -1.74
N THR A 2 3.14 -13.99 -0.50
CA THR A 2 4.47 -13.49 -0.09
C THR A 2 5.24 -14.69 0.44
N GLU A 3 6.35 -15.04 -0.22
CA GLU A 3 7.25 -16.09 0.21
C GLU A 3 7.70 -15.87 1.67
N PRO A 4 8.00 -16.93 2.44
CA PRO A 4 8.54 -16.78 3.78
C PRO A 4 9.90 -16.10 3.69
N VAL A 5 9.92 -14.79 3.91
CA VAL A 5 11.14 -13.98 3.79
C VAL A 5 12.16 -14.51 4.78
N ASN A 6 13.26 -15.05 4.25
CA ASN A 6 14.35 -15.57 5.05
C ASN A 6 14.90 -14.42 5.91
N PRO A 7 14.90 -14.53 7.25
CA PRO A 7 15.32 -13.44 8.12
C PRO A 7 16.76 -12.99 7.87
N GLN A 8 17.63 -13.83 7.30
CA GLN A 8 18.97 -13.41 6.90
C GLN A 8 18.96 -12.40 5.74
N ILE A 9 18.05 -12.58 4.78
CA ILE A 9 17.90 -11.69 3.62
C ILE A 9 17.38 -10.32 4.07
N VAL A 10 16.44 -10.28 5.02
CA VAL A 10 15.88 -9.02 5.56
C VAL A 10 16.95 -8.13 6.20
N PHE A 11 17.89 -8.73 6.95
CA PHE A 11 18.93 -7.93 7.62
C PHE A 11 20.06 -7.51 6.68
N GLU A 12 20.27 -8.22 5.58
CA GLU A 12 21.25 -7.86 4.54
C GLU A 12 20.73 -6.69 3.70
N GLU A 13 19.45 -6.73 3.32
CA GLU A 13 18.76 -5.64 2.59
C GLU A 13 18.64 -4.36 3.44
N LEU A 14 18.44 -4.48 4.75
CA LEU A 14 18.46 -3.33 5.67
C LEU A 14 19.84 -2.66 5.76
N CYS A 15 20.93 -3.41 5.63
CA CYS A 15 22.28 -2.84 5.59
C CYS A 15 22.55 -2.02 4.33
N GLU A 16 22.07 -2.50 3.18
CA GLU A 16 22.19 -1.77 1.91
C GLU A 16 21.44 -0.43 1.93
N GLN A 17 20.34 -0.35 2.68
CA GLN A 17 19.58 0.89 2.88
C GLN A 17 20.12 1.78 4.02
N GLY A 18 21.32 1.49 4.55
CA GLY A 18 21.97 2.29 5.60
C GLY A 18 21.52 1.96 7.02
N GLY A 19 20.80 0.84 7.21
CA GLY A 19 20.40 0.33 8.52
C GLY A 19 21.52 -0.40 9.27
N PRO A 20 21.39 -0.54 10.60
CA PRO A 20 22.38 -1.22 11.43
C PRO A 20 22.44 -2.72 11.13
N SER A 21 23.66 -3.25 10.95
CA SER A 21 23.87 -4.67 10.66
C SER A 21 23.46 -5.59 11.80
N THR A 22 23.18 -6.85 11.47
CA THR A 22 22.93 -7.92 12.46
C THR A 22 24.03 -8.00 13.50
N GLN A 23 25.29 -7.81 13.10
CA GLN A 23 26.44 -7.86 14.02
C GLN A 23 26.43 -6.64 14.95
N THR A 24 26.13 -5.45 14.43
CA THR A 24 26.02 -4.20 15.21
C THR A 24 24.95 -4.30 16.29
N ILE A 25 23.80 -4.91 15.99
CA ILE A 25 22.70 -5.09 16.96
C ILE A 25 23.09 -6.12 18.04
N ARG A 26 23.84 -7.17 17.71
CA ARG A 26 24.24 -8.22 18.68
C ARG A 26 25.40 -7.82 19.59
N ASN A 27 26.26 -6.92 19.13
CA ASN A 27 27.44 -6.49 19.89
C ASN A 27 27.07 -5.73 21.18
N ARG A 28 27.99 -5.69 22.14
CA ARG A 28 27.79 -5.03 23.46
C ARG A 28 27.43 -3.54 23.33
N THR A 29 27.93 -2.88 22.29
CA THR A 29 27.61 -1.49 21.90
C THR A 29 26.22 -1.34 21.28
N GLY A 30 25.58 -2.44 20.85
CA GLY A 30 24.25 -2.48 20.26
C GLY A 30 23.09 -2.41 21.26
N LYS A 31 23.36 -2.26 22.57
CA LYS A 31 22.32 -2.21 23.62
C LYS A 31 21.25 -1.16 23.38
N HIS A 32 21.61 0.02 22.85
CA HIS A 32 20.64 1.07 22.55
C HIS A 32 19.70 0.68 21.41
N PHE A 33 20.20 0.03 20.35
CA PHE A 33 19.36 -0.54 19.30
C PHE A 33 18.45 -1.64 19.85
N GLN A 34 18.98 -2.50 20.72
CA GLN A 34 18.20 -3.49 21.46
C GLN A 34 17.26 -2.90 22.52
N GLN A 35 17.28 -1.60 22.82
CA GLN A 35 16.25 -0.98 23.66
C GLN A 35 15.19 -0.33 22.77
N LEU A 36 15.62 0.33 21.70
CA LEU A 36 14.72 0.95 20.74
C LEU A 36 13.77 -0.06 20.09
N ILE A 37 14.29 -1.23 19.66
CA ILE A 37 13.44 -2.27 19.05
C ILE A 37 12.42 -2.82 20.08
N ASP A 38 12.65 -2.67 21.40
CA ASP A 38 11.83 -3.26 22.48
C ASP A 38 10.66 -2.32 22.71
N VAL A 39 10.98 -1.04 22.87
CA VAL A 39 10.00 0.04 22.97
C VAL A 39 9.14 0.08 21.71
N TRP A 40 9.73 -0.07 20.52
CA TRP A 40 8.98 -0.12 19.27
C TRP A 40 8.08 -1.36 19.18
N ALA A 41 8.58 -2.54 19.54
CA ALA A 41 7.76 -3.76 19.55
C ALA A 41 6.58 -3.63 20.52
N ALA A 42 6.80 -3.06 21.72
CA ALA A 42 5.75 -2.78 22.69
C ALA A 42 4.73 -1.76 22.18
N TYR A 43 5.19 -0.69 21.53
CA TYR A 43 4.33 0.32 20.92
C TYR A 43 3.47 -0.24 19.78
N ALA A 44 4.07 -1.06 18.89
CA ALA A 44 3.39 -1.67 17.76
C ALA A 44 2.55 -2.91 18.14
N GLY A 45 2.56 -3.34 19.41
CA GLY A 45 1.88 -4.56 19.86
C GLY A 45 2.46 -5.85 19.27
N THR A 46 3.70 -5.83 18.77
CA THR A 46 4.36 -6.97 18.13
C THR A 46 5.42 -7.60 19.06
N THR A 47 5.93 -8.78 18.71
CA THR A 47 6.97 -9.47 19.49
C THR A 47 8.26 -9.62 18.71
N ARG A 48 9.41 -9.52 19.41
CA ARG A 48 10.75 -9.80 18.87
C ARG A 48 11.03 -11.29 18.67
N LYS A 49 10.15 -12.17 19.14
CA LYS A 49 10.36 -13.61 19.02
C LYS A 49 10.27 -14.00 17.56
N LYS A 50 11.23 -14.82 17.12
CA LYS A 50 11.17 -15.43 15.79
C LYS A 50 9.83 -16.14 15.64
N PRO A 51 9.15 -16.01 14.49
CA PRO A 51 7.98 -16.84 14.23
C PRO A 51 8.40 -18.31 14.36
N LEU A 52 7.57 -19.10 15.05
CA LEU A 52 7.83 -20.53 15.24
C LEU A 52 8.05 -21.19 13.88
N SER A 53 9.18 -21.89 13.74
CA SER A 53 9.47 -22.67 12.54
C SER A 53 8.38 -23.72 12.31
N VAL A 54 8.13 -24.08 11.05
CA VAL A 54 7.17 -25.15 10.68
C VAL A 54 7.43 -26.43 11.47
N ARG A 55 8.72 -26.79 11.66
CA ARG A 55 9.13 -27.96 12.45
C ARG A 55 8.79 -27.83 13.95
N GLN A 56 8.89 -26.62 14.52
CA GLN A 56 8.52 -26.37 15.92
C GLN A 56 7.00 -26.37 16.10
N LYS A 57 6.23 -25.91 15.10
CA LYS A 57 4.77 -26.05 15.09
C LYS A 57 4.35 -27.52 15.02
N GLN A 58 5.03 -28.32 14.20
CA GLN A 58 4.80 -29.78 14.14
C GLN A 58 5.11 -30.47 15.47
N LEU A 59 6.13 -30.02 16.20
CA LEU A 59 6.44 -30.56 17.54
C LEU A 59 5.35 -30.25 18.58
N LEU A 60 4.54 -29.21 18.42
CA LEU A 60 3.39 -28.96 19.29
C LEU A 60 2.24 -29.94 19.05
N ASN A 61 2.22 -30.63 17.89
CA ASN A 61 1.29 -31.72 17.60
C ASN A 61 1.73 -33.06 18.24
N THR A 62 2.79 -33.08 19.04
CA THR A 62 3.23 -34.28 19.79
C THR A 62 2.14 -34.83 20.71
N ASN A 63 1.28 -33.98 21.25
CA ASN A 63 0.12 -34.41 22.05
C ASN A 63 -0.89 -35.18 21.19
N ASP A 64 -1.12 -34.76 19.94
CA ASP A 64 -2.08 -35.41 19.04
C ASP A 64 -1.62 -36.84 18.70
N GLN A 65 -0.31 -37.02 18.48
CA GLN A 65 0.28 -38.33 18.20
C GLN A 65 0.24 -39.24 19.42
N HIS A 66 0.54 -38.72 20.61
CA HIS A 66 0.40 -39.47 21.85
C HIS A 66 -1.05 -39.93 22.11
N ILE A 67 -2.05 -39.11 21.76
CA ILE A 67 -3.47 -39.50 21.85
C ILE A 67 -3.79 -40.65 20.88
N LEU A 68 -3.28 -40.60 19.65
CA LEU A 68 -3.49 -41.65 18.66
C LEU A 68 -2.80 -42.96 19.05
N ASP A 69 -1.59 -42.88 19.59
CA ASP A 69 -0.82 -44.05 20.03
C ASP A 69 -1.44 -44.73 21.26
N SER A 70 -2.21 -43.99 22.06
CA SER A 70 -2.96 -44.52 23.22
C SER A 70 -4.22 -45.32 22.83
N ILE A 71 -4.65 -45.26 21.55
CA ILE A 71 -5.84 -45.96 21.07
C ILE A 71 -5.42 -47.29 20.45
N GLU A 72 -5.73 -48.41 21.10
CA GLU A 72 -5.37 -49.75 20.62
C GLU A 72 -6.10 -50.14 19.33
N ASP A 73 -7.39 -49.79 19.20
CA ASP A 73 -8.20 -50.13 18.01
C ASP A 73 -7.79 -49.28 16.79
N PRO A 74 -7.31 -49.91 15.69
CA PRO A 74 -6.87 -49.20 14.50
C PRO A 74 -8.00 -48.43 13.79
N VAL A 75 -9.25 -48.89 13.88
CA VAL A 75 -10.39 -48.23 13.22
C VAL A 75 -10.73 -46.94 13.96
N ILE A 76 -10.81 -47.01 15.30
CA ILE A 76 -11.06 -45.83 16.14
C ILE A 76 -9.89 -44.85 16.01
N ARG A 77 -8.65 -45.35 15.96
CA ARG A 77 -7.46 -44.53 15.74
C ARG A 77 -7.52 -43.77 14.41
N ALA A 78 -7.97 -44.42 13.33
CA ALA A 78 -8.12 -43.76 12.03
C ALA A 78 -9.17 -42.65 12.06
N VAL A 79 -10.33 -42.87 12.69
CA VAL A 79 -11.41 -41.88 12.82
C VAL A 79 -10.96 -40.68 13.67
N VAL A 80 -10.29 -40.93 14.80
CA VAL A 80 -9.74 -39.84 15.63
C VAL A 80 -8.65 -39.08 14.87
N GLY A 81 -7.82 -39.78 14.10
CA GLY A 81 -6.81 -39.19 13.24
C GLY A 81 -7.41 -38.24 12.19
N SER A 82 -8.51 -38.64 11.54
CA SER A 82 -9.21 -37.77 10.59
C SER A 82 -9.82 -36.55 11.26
N LEU A 83 -10.42 -36.71 12.45
CA LEU A 83 -10.99 -35.60 13.22
C LEU A 83 -9.92 -34.59 13.65
N ILE A 84 -8.74 -35.05 14.08
CA ILE A 84 -7.60 -34.19 14.43
C ILE A 84 -7.12 -33.42 13.19
N ALA A 85 -7.04 -34.08 12.03
CA ALA A 85 -6.64 -33.44 10.77
C ALA A 85 -7.62 -32.34 10.35
N GLU A 86 -8.93 -32.58 10.45
CA GLU A 86 -9.97 -31.58 10.17
C GLU A 86 -9.91 -30.40 11.15
N ARG A 87 -9.78 -30.67 12.45
CA ARG A 87 -9.60 -29.63 13.47
C ARG A 87 -8.39 -28.75 13.17
N ASN A 88 -7.27 -29.35 12.77
CA ASN A 88 -6.06 -28.62 12.44
C ASN A 88 -6.25 -27.75 11.19
N LYS A 89 -6.90 -28.28 10.15
CA LYS A 89 -7.29 -27.51 8.95
C LYS A 89 -8.15 -26.30 9.30
N TYR A 90 -9.18 -26.46 10.15
CA TYR A 90 -10.03 -25.34 10.55
C TYR A 90 -9.28 -24.30 11.40
N ARG A 91 -8.38 -24.73 12.28
CA ARG A 91 -7.53 -23.81 13.05
C ARG A 91 -6.61 -23.00 12.15
N ASP A 92 -6.04 -23.62 11.12
CA ASP A 92 -5.18 -22.93 10.16
C ASP A 92 -5.98 -21.91 9.35
N GLN A 93 -7.16 -22.28 8.85
CA GLN A 93 -8.06 -21.35 8.16
C GLN A 93 -8.47 -20.18 9.05
N LEU A 94 -8.80 -20.42 10.32
CA LEU A 94 -9.14 -19.38 11.28
C LEU A 94 -7.94 -18.46 11.57
N ASN A 95 -6.73 -19.00 11.69
CA ASN A 95 -5.53 -18.19 11.91
C ASN A 95 -5.23 -17.32 10.70
N VAL A 96 -5.38 -17.86 9.48
CA VAL A 96 -5.25 -17.08 8.24
C VAL A 96 -6.32 -15.97 8.21
N LEU A 97 -7.57 -16.28 8.55
CA LEU A 97 -8.64 -15.29 8.56
C LEU A 97 -8.36 -14.17 9.57
N LYS A 98 -7.97 -14.52 10.81
CA LYS A 98 -7.59 -13.54 11.84
C LYS A 98 -6.44 -12.65 11.39
N ALA A 99 -5.43 -13.22 10.74
CA ALA A 99 -4.32 -12.45 10.20
C ALA A 99 -4.75 -11.47 9.09
N ASN A 100 -5.83 -11.78 8.35
CA ASN A 100 -6.38 -10.91 7.32
C ASN A 100 -7.45 -9.92 7.84
N THR A 101 -8.00 -10.11 9.04
CA THR A 101 -9.01 -9.20 9.61
C THR A 101 -8.38 -8.01 10.31
N ASP A 102 -7.20 -8.17 10.92
CA ASP A 102 -6.49 -7.10 11.63
C ASP A 102 -5.65 -6.24 10.67
N ILE A 103 -6.21 -5.86 9.52
CA ILE A 103 -5.60 -4.85 8.64
C ILE A 103 -5.95 -3.48 9.25
N VAL A 104 -5.13 -3.03 10.20
CA VAL A 104 -5.16 -1.65 10.68
C VAL A 104 -4.59 -0.76 9.58
N ILE A 105 -5.47 -0.21 8.74
CA ILE A 105 -5.09 0.82 7.78
C ILE A 105 -4.89 2.11 8.55
N ASP A 106 -3.63 2.47 8.81
CA ASP A 106 -3.28 3.77 9.38
C ASP A 106 -3.64 4.88 8.37
N ARG A 107 -4.75 5.59 8.65
CA ARG A 107 -5.27 6.70 7.85
C ARG A 107 -4.68 8.05 8.24
N THR A 108 -3.71 8.10 9.16
CA THR A 108 -3.13 9.37 9.63
C THR A 108 -2.16 9.99 8.65
N THR A 109 -1.58 9.21 7.74
CA THR A 109 -1.05 9.78 6.51
C THR A 109 -2.26 10.13 5.65
N LYS A 110 -2.56 11.43 5.54
CA LYS A 110 -3.30 11.92 4.37
C LYS A 110 -2.45 11.55 3.17
N THR A 111 -2.61 10.32 2.67
CA THR A 111 -2.38 10.05 1.27
C THR A 111 -3.34 11.02 0.60
N GLN A 112 -2.84 12.18 0.19
CA GLN A 112 -3.43 12.90 -0.92
C GLN A 112 -3.73 11.79 -1.90
N SER A 113 -5.02 11.54 -2.13
CA SER A 113 -5.45 10.68 -3.20
C SER A 113 -4.49 10.98 -4.33
N LYS A 114 -3.71 9.98 -4.75
CA LYS A 114 -3.03 10.03 -6.03
C LYS A 114 -4.15 10.11 -7.05
N ILE A 115 -4.74 11.30 -7.17
CA ILE A 115 -5.34 11.79 -8.38
C ILE A 115 -4.16 11.62 -9.31
N ASP A 116 -4.28 10.59 -10.13
CA ASP A 116 -3.27 10.19 -11.08
C ASP A 116 -2.65 11.48 -11.62
N GLU A 117 -1.36 11.71 -11.35
CA GLU A 117 -0.58 12.73 -12.04
C GLU A 117 -0.35 12.27 -13.48
N GLN A 118 -1.37 11.69 -14.12
CA GLN A 118 -1.60 11.80 -15.54
C GLN A 118 -1.78 13.29 -15.82
N GLY A 119 -0.67 14.02 -15.84
CA GLY A 119 -0.59 15.27 -16.54
C GLY A 119 -1.21 15.01 -17.91
N ILE A 120 -2.24 15.78 -18.23
CA ILE A 120 -2.90 15.74 -19.53
C ILE A 120 -1.77 16.01 -20.54
N ASN A 121 -1.26 14.96 -21.18
CA ASN A 121 -0.25 15.08 -22.22
C ASN A 121 -0.98 15.41 -23.50
N LEU A 122 -1.18 16.70 -23.76
CA LEU A 122 -1.72 17.16 -25.03
C LEU A 122 -0.71 16.89 -26.15
N THR A 123 -1.20 16.38 -27.26
CA THR A 123 -0.43 16.28 -28.50
C THR A 123 -0.13 17.69 -29.04
N PRO A 124 0.94 17.87 -29.83
CA PRO A 124 1.28 19.17 -30.41
C PRO A 124 0.14 19.75 -31.27
N MET A 125 -0.64 18.88 -31.94
CA MET A 125 -1.80 19.29 -32.73
C MET A 125 -2.95 19.82 -31.86
N GLU A 126 -3.20 19.20 -30.69
CA GLU A 126 -4.20 19.69 -29.74
C GLU A 126 -3.78 21.03 -29.12
N ILE A 127 -2.49 21.22 -28.84
CA ILE A 127 -1.97 22.51 -28.35
C ILE A 127 -2.18 23.62 -29.39
N GLU A 128 -1.92 23.33 -30.66
CA GLU A 128 -2.11 24.28 -31.75
C GLU A 128 -3.59 24.63 -31.96
N ALA A 129 -4.48 23.65 -31.90
CA ALA A 129 -5.93 23.85 -31.98
C ALA A 129 -6.47 24.70 -30.82
N VAL A 130 -5.96 24.50 -29.60
CA VAL A 130 -6.36 25.31 -28.44
C VAL A 130 -5.81 26.74 -28.57
N ARG A 131 -4.59 26.92 -29.09
CA ARG A 131 -4.01 28.26 -29.33
C ARG A 131 -4.76 29.05 -30.39
N SER A 132 -5.19 28.41 -31.48
CA SER A 132 -5.98 29.07 -32.51
C SER A 132 -7.37 29.49 -31.99
N ALA A 133 -7.98 28.69 -31.11
CA ALA A 133 -9.28 29.00 -30.50
C ALA A 133 -9.25 30.19 -29.51
N ILE A 134 -8.08 30.54 -28.97
CA ILE A 134 -7.89 31.65 -28.01
C ILE A 134 -7.15 32.82 -28.66
N SER A 135 -6.83 32.72 -29.95
CA SER A 135 -6.16 33.77 -30.70
C SER A 135 -6.99 35.06 -30.68
N ASP A 136 -6.30 36.19 -30.50
CA ASP A 136 -6.91 37.51 -30.61
C ASP A 136 -7.53 37.72 -32.00
N ASP A 137 -6.94 37.14 -33.06
CA ASP A 137 -7.49 37.21 -34.43
C ASP A 137 -8.85 36.51 -34.52
N PHE A 138 -9.02 35.39 -33.82
CA PHE A 138 -10.28 34.65 -33.78
C PHE A 138 -11.36 35.46 -33.05
N PHE A 139 -11.02 36.02 -31.89
CA PHE A 139 -11.95 36.86 -31.14
C PHE A 139 -12.32 38.15 -31.88
N ASN A 140 -11.36 38.78 -32.55
CA ASN A 140 -11.61 39.96 -33.39
C ASN A 140 -12.52 39.63 -34.58
N SER A 141 -12.38 38.45 -35.19
CA SER A 141 -13.27 38.02 -36.30
C SER A 141 -14.71 37.78 -35.87
N GLN A 142 -14.94 37.46 -34.60
CA GLN A 142 -16.26 37.18 -34.02
C GLN A 142 -16.81 38.35 -33.20
N SER A 143 -16.15 39.52 -33.22
CA SER A 143 -16.52 40.68 -32.39
C SER A 143 -16.62 40.37 -30.89
N TRP A 144 -15.79 39.45 -30.38
CA TRP A 144 -15.78 39.07 -28.97
C TRP A 144 -14.75 39.84 -28.16
N VAL A 145 -15.14 40.25 -26.94
CA VAL A 145 -14.29 40.98 -26.02
C VAL A 145 -13.87 40.09 -24.85
N VAL A 146 -12.55 39.94 -24.67
CA VAL A 146 -11.96 39.21 -23.55
C VAL A 146 -11.79 40.12 -22.35
N MET A 147 -12.37 39.73 -21.22
CA MET A 147 -12.23 40.45 -19.96
C MET A 147 -10.99 39.98 -19.17
N PRO A 148 -10.41 40.82 -18.29
CA PRO A 148 -9.23 40.47 -17.49
C PRO A 148 -9.39 39.21 -16.61
N THR A 149 -10.63 38.84 -16.29
CA THR A 149 -10.96 37.61 -15.52
C THR A 149 -10.95 36.34 -16.38
N GLY A 150 -10.61 36.44 -17.67
CA GLY A 150 -10.63 35.35 -18.65
C GLY A 150 -12.04 34.96 -19.11
N GLN A 151 -13.01 35.86 -18.95
CA GLN A 151 -14.38 35.75 -19.43
C GLN A 151 -14.46 36.30 -20.87
N VAL A 152 -15.31 35.71 -21.72
CA VAL A 152 -15.53 36.20 -23.09
C VAL A 152 -16.98 36.64 -23.25
N LYS A 153 -17.16 37.85 -23.78
CA LYS A 153 -18.47 38.44 -24.03
C LYS A 153 -18.63 38.84 -25.48
N ASP A 154 -19.87 38.81 -25.94
CA ASP A 154 -20.28 39.37 -27.23
C ASP A 154 -20.29 40.90 -27.21
N GLU A 155 -20.40 41.53 -28.37
CA GLU A 155 -20.52 42.99 -28.53
C GLU A 155 -21.75 43.55 -27.76
N ASP A 156 -22.85 42.78 -27.73
CA ASP A 156 -24.06 43.07 -26.95
C ASP A 156 -23.91 42.84 -25.42
N GLY A 157 -22.71 42.49 -24.95
CA GLY A 157 -22.40 42.26 -23.54
C GLY A 157 -22.91 40.93 -22.97
N LYS A 158 -23.45 40.05 -23.83
CA LYS A 158 -23.89 38.71 -23.48
C LYS A 158 -22.68 37.82 -23.19
N GLU A 159 -22.74 37.07 -22.09
CA GLU A 159 -21.68 36.15 -21.70
C GLU A 159 -21.72 34.88 -22.57
N ILE A 160 -20.64 34.67 -23.34
CA ILE A 160 -20.46 33.46 -24.16
C ILE A 160 -19.70 32.41 -23.35
N TYR A 161 -18.57 32.81 -22.78
CA TYR A 161 -17.74 31.94 -21.95
C TYR A 161 -17.54 32.49 -20.55
N LYS A 162 -17.64 31.57 -19.57
CA LYS A 162 -17.52 31.88 -18.14
C LYS A 162 -16.14 32.39 -17.77
N ARG A 163 -16.10 33.12 -16.66
CA ARG A 163 -14.86 33.57 -16.01
C ARG A 163 -13.87 32.41 -15.87
N GLY A 164 -12.61 32.68 -16.20
CA GLY A 164 -11.53 31.71 -16.14
C GLY A 164 -11.35 30.83 -17.39
N TYR A 165 -12.22 30.93 -18.41
CA TYR A 165 -12.10 30.14 -19.65
C TYR A 165 -10.75 30.36 -20.35
N VAL A 166 -10.46 31.61 -20.75
CA VAL A 166 -9.21 31.97 -21.45
C VAL A 166 -7.99 31.67 -20.58
N ASN A 167 -8.09 31.97 -19.28
CA ASN A 167 -6.99 31.78 -18.34
C ASN A 167 -6.68 30.30 -18.09
N ALA A 168 -7.70 29.43 -18.05
CA ALA A 168 -7.51 28.00 -17.87
C ALA A 168 -6.87 27.37 -19.11
N LEU A 169 -7.33 27.74 -20.30
CA LEU A 169 -6.78 27.20 -21.54
C LEU A 169 -5.35 27.70 -21.80
N ASN A 170 -5.03 28.97 -21.50
CA ASN A 170 -3.66 29.48 -21.55
C ASN A 170 -2.74 28.73 -20.57
N LYS A 171 -3.21 28.44 -19.35
CA LYS A 171 -2.44 27.63 -18.39
C LYS A 171 -2.18 26.20 -18.88
N MET A 172 -3.10 25.62 -19.67
CA MET A 172 -2.91 24.29 -20.24
C MET A 172 -1.89 24.26 -21.39
N THR A 173 -1.79 25.33 -22.17
CA THR A 173 -0.88 25.41 -23.34
C THR A 173 0.51 25.96 -23.03
N LEU A 174 0.72 26.53 -21.84
CA LEU A 174 1.99 27.08 -21.32
C LEU A 174 2.78 26.12 -20.42
N ARG A 175 2.27 24.90 -20.20
CA ARG A 175 2.91 23.90 -19.34
C ARG A 175 4.18 23.32 -19.96
#